data_AF-A0ABD3EJZ5-F1
#
_entry.id   AF-A0ABD3EJZ5-F1
#
_cell.length_a   1.000
_cell.length_b   1.000
_cell.length_c   1.000
_cell.angle_alpha   90.00
_cell.angle_beta   90.00
_cell.angle_gamma   90.00
#
_symmetry.space_group_name_H-M   'P 1'
#
loop_
_entity.id
_entity.type
_entity.pdbx_description
1 polymer ?
#
loop_
_entity_poly.entity_id
_entity_poly.type
_entity_poly.pdbx_seq_one_letter_code
_entity_poly.pdbx_strand_id
1 'polypeptide(L)'
;MGSISNPNQKRVFCMNKVGLVTKKSDLLNVVDEFKDLSEYERFFMISRMKSAGVKDLTHFLIEQGVKRPWDEDPFAMSEEVMKNISLEVVREKMLNHVHQKIPYGIEHKLMGWKEFRDGSLRIEQHFIAHKINQRKILVGKKGSKIGLVLFLTPPITIHDDTVDQSIV
;
A
#
# COMPACT_ATOMS: atom_id res chain seq x y z
N MET A 1 13.66 11.71 1.13
CA MET A 1 14.95 11.01 1.19
C MET A 1 15.07 10.14 -0.04
N GLY A 2 16.13 10.31 -0.84
CA GLY A 2 16.30 9.65 -2.14
C GLY A 2 17.28 10.35 -3.09
N SER A 3 18.02 11.36 -2.62
CA SER A 3 18.87 12.22 -3.47
C SER A 3 20.35 11.82 -3.50
N ILE A 4 20.74 10.69 -2.90
CA ILE A 4 22.14 10.24 -2.91
C ILE A 4 22.19 8.87 -3.56
N SER A 5 22.76 8.82 -4.76
CA SER A 5 23.10 7.60 -5.46
C SER A 5 24.15 6.84 -4.66
N ASN A 6 23.79 5.68 -4.09
CA ASN A 6 24.81 4.75 -3.61
C ASN A 6 25.44 4.08 -4.85
N PRO A 7 26.74 4.27 -5.12
CA PRO A 7 27.40 3.73 -6.31
C PRO A 7 27.51 2.20 -6.29
N ASN A 8 27.44 1.57 -5.11
CA ASN A 8 27.55 0.12 -4.98
C ASN A 8 26.18 -0.60 -4.98
N GLN A 9 25.08 0.13 -5.10
CA GLN A 9 23.75 -0.45 -5.12
C GLN A 9 23.33 -0.76 -6.55
N LYS A 10 23.13 -2.04 -6.86
CA LYS A 10 22.48 -2.49 -8.10
C LYS A 10 21.09 -1.89 -8.22
N ARG A 11 20.75 -1.38 -9.42
CA ARG A 11 19.45 -0.76 -9.69
C ARG A 11 18.76 -1.42 -10.86
N VAL A 12 17.44 -1.43 -10.79
CA VAL A 12 16.56 -2.04 -11.78
C VAL A 12 15.51 -1.02 -12.20
N PHE A 13 15.29 -0.86 -13.49
CA PHE A 13 14.33 0.11 -14.02
C PHE A 13 13.00 -0.59 -14.32
N CYS A 14 11.93 -0.19 -13.63
CA CYS A 14 10.60 -0.80 -13.80
C CYS A 14 9.61 0.20 -14.42
N MET A 15 9.31 0.02 -15.71
CA MET A 15 8.28 0.76 -16.42
C MET A 15 6.90 0.14 -16.14
N ASN A 16 6.12 0.77 -15.27
CA ASN A 16 4.76 0.29 -14.96
C ASN A 16 3.71 0.84 -15.94
N LYS A 17 2.54 0.20 -15.97
CA LYS A 17 1.34 0.58 -16.75
C LYS A 17 1.47 0.40 -18.26
N VAL A 18 2.40 -0.43 -18.75
CA VAL A 18 2.54 -0.72 -20.20
C VAL A 18 1.26 -1.30 -20.82
N GLY A 19 0.37 -1.88 -20.01
CA GLY A 19 -0.92 -2.37 -20.47
C GLY A 19 -1.91 -1.30 -20.94
N LEU A 20 -1.68 -0.03 -20.62
CA LEU A 20 -2.48 1.12 -21.07
C LEU A 20 -2.00 1.67 -22.42
N VAL A 21 -0.81 1.29 -22.88
CA VAL A 21 -0.26 1.74 -24.15
C VAL A 21 -0.94 0.98 -25.29
N THR A 22 -1.61 1.71 -26.17
CA THR A 22 -2.41 1.12 -27.27
C THR A 22 -1.53 0.67 -28.43
N LYS A 23 -0.51 1.45 -28.78
CA LYS A 23 0.47 1.12 -29.83
C LYS A 23 1.73 0.55 -29.21
N LYS A 24 2.00 -0.74 -29.42
CA LYS A 24 3.21 -1.38 -28.90
C LYS A 24 4.51 -0.74 -29.42
N SER A 25 4.48 -0.12 -30.61
CA SER A 25 5.60 0.65 -31.15
C SER A 25 6.06 1.78 -30.22
N ASP A 26 5.12 2.40 -29.49
CA ASP A 26 5.44 3.54 -28.63
C ASP A 26 6.23 3.09 -27.39
N LEU A 27 6.11 1.82 -26.98
CA LEU A 27 6.95 1.25 -25.93
C LEU A 27 8.42 1.18 -26.34
N LEU A 28 8.72 0.94 -27.63
CA LEU A 28 10.09 0.91 -28.13
C LEU A 28 10.74 2.29 -28.03
N ASN A 29 9.99 3.34 -28.37
CA ASN A 29 10.47 4.73 -28.25
C ASN A 29 10.81 5.08 -26.79
N VAL A 30 9.99 4.64 -25.84
CA VAL A 30 10.25 4.88 -24.42
C VAL A 30 11.47 4.10 -23.94
N VAL A 31 11.66 2.86 -24.39
CA VAL A 31 12.89 2.09 -24.09
C VAL A 31 14.12 2.79 -24.68
N ASP A 32 14.01 3.31 -25.90
CA ASP A 32 15.09 4.06 -26.55
C ASP A 32 15.44 5.36 -25.83
N GLU A 33 14.48 6.04 -25.21
CA GLU A 33 14.72 7.25 -24.40
C GLU A 33 15.54 6.97 -23.14
N PHE A 34 15.40 5.76 -22.57
CA PHE A 34 16.03 5.38 -21.31
C PHE A 34 17.21 4.41 -21.46
N LYS A 35 17.56 3.99 -22.68
CA LYS A 35 18.64 3.02 -22.93
C LYS A 35 20.01 3.50 -22.49
N ASP A 36 20.25 4.80 -22.52
CA ASP A 36 21.55 5.40 -22.17
C ASP A 36 21.73 5.57 -20.66
N LEU A 37 20.72 5.20 -19.86
CA LEU A 37 20.83 5.16 -18.40
C LEU A 37 21.67 3.96 -17.95
N SER A 38 22.98 4.10 -18.05
CA SER A 38 23.99 3.10 -17.65
C SER A 38 23.98 2.73 -16.15
N GLU A 39 23.22 3.47 -15.32
CA GLU A 39 23.08 3.22 -13.89
C GLU A 39 22.18 2.01 -13.54
N TYR A 40 21.46 1.45 -14.52
CA TYR A 40 20.53 0.34 -14.32
C TYR A 40 21.05 -0.96 -14.94
N GLU A 41 21.03 -2.02 -14.14
CA GLU A 41 21.46 -3.36 -14.56
C GLU A 41 20.45 -4.01 -15.52
N ARG A 42 19.16 -3.70 -15.35
CA ARG A 42 18.08 -4.31 -16.14
C ARG A 42 16.84 -3.44 -16.23
N PHE A 43 16.12 -3.60 -17.34
CA PHE A 43 14.86 -2.93 -17.63
C PHE A 43 13.71 -3.94 -17.62
N PHE A 44 12.62 -3.59 -16.94
CA PHE A 44 11.39 -4.37 -16.85
C PHE A 44 10.20 -3.55 -17.28
N MET A 45 9.38 -4.11 -18.17
CA MET A 45 8.07 -3.56 -18.54
C MET A 45 6.99 -4.34 -17.80
N ILE A 46 6.30 -3.68 -16.87
CA ILE A 46 5.31 -4.32 -16.01
C ILE A 46 3.92 -3.70 -16.17
N SER A 47 2.89 -4.53 -16.02
CA SER A 47 1.50 -4.09 -15.99
C SER A 47 0.75 -4.81 -14.89
N ARG A 48 0.44 -4.09 -13.80
CA ARG A 48 -0.29 -4.68 -12.65
C ARG A 48 -1.64 -5.27 -13.06
N MET A 49 -2.41 -4.55 -13.90
CA MET A 49 -3.75 -5.00 -14.32
C MET A 49 -3.74 -6.24 -15.22
N LYS A 50 -2.67 -6.45 -15.98
CA LYS A 50 -2.54 -7.59 -16.91
C LYS A 50 -1.57 -8.67 -16.41
N SER A 51 -1.03 -8.51 -15.20
CA SER A 51 0.06 -9.34 -14.62
C SER A 51 1.30 -9.51 -15.52
N ALA A 52 1.45 -8.68 -16.55
CA ALA A 52 2.53 -8.79 -17.52
C ALA A 52 3.86 -8.31 -16.92
N GLY A 53 4.94 -9.06 -17.16
CA GLY A 53 6.31 -8.74 -16.72
C GLY A 53 6.56 -8.84 -15.21
N VAL A 54 5.53 -9.05 -14.39
CA VAL A 54 5.66 -9.17 -12.92
C VAL A 54 6.43 -10.44 -12.55
N LYS A 55 6.15 -11.57 -13.21
CA LYS A 55 6.86 -12.84 -12.95
C LYS A 55 8.36 -12.72 -13.23
N ASP A 56 8.72 -12.10 -14.35
CA ASP A 56 10.12 -11.93 -14.75
C ASP A 56 10.86 -11.02 -13.76
N LEU A 57 10.20 -9.94 -13.31
CA LEU A 57 10.74 -9.06 -12.26
C LEU A 57 10.92 -9.82 -10.94
N THR A 58 9.91 -10.57 -10.49
CA THR A 58 9.98 -11.36 -9.26
C THR A 58 11.12 -12.39 -9.33
N HIS A 59 11.23 -13.11 -10.45
CA HIS A 59 12.30 -14.09 -10.64
C HIS A 59 13.68 -13.44 -10.54
N PHE A 60 13.88 -12.32 -11.24
CA PHE A 60 15.14 -11.58 -11.18
C PHE A 60 15.45 -11.11 -9.75
N LEU A 61 14.48 -10.57 -9.01
CA LEU A 61 14.68 -10.14 -7.63
C LEU A 61 15.04 -11.31 -6.71
N ILE A 62 14.46 -12.49 -6.91
CA ILE A 62 14.80 -13.71 -6.17
C ILE A 62 16.24 -14.13 -6.50
N GLU A 63 16.66 -14.08 -7.76
CA GLU A 63 18.04 -14.40 -8.18
C GLU A 63 19.08 -13.43 -7.59
N GLN A 64 18.72 -12.15 -7.40
CA GLN A 64 19.58 -11.18 -6.72
C GLN A 64 19.58 -11.32 -5.19
N GLY A 65 18.61 -12.03 -4.63
CA GLY A 65 18.46 -12.24 -3.20
C GLY A 65 19.57 -13.13 -2.62
N VAL A 66 20.20 -12.70 -1.54
CA VAL A 66 21.10 -13.55 -0.76
C VAL A 66 20.27 -14.44 0.15
N LYS A 67 20.40 -15.77 0.01
CA LYS A 67 19.74 -16.71 0.92
C LYS A 67 20.23 -16.47 2.34
N ARG A 68 19.31 -16.09 3.22
CA ARG A 68 19.55 -15.95 4.66
C ARG A 68 18.26 -16.32 5.42
N PRO A 69 18.36 -16.67 6.71
CA PRO A 69 17.19 -16.81 7.56
C PRO A 69 16.36 -15.53 7.56
N TRP A 70 15.06 -15.66 7.75
CA TRP A 70 14.21 -14.50 7.99
C TRP A 70 14.63 -13.81 9.30
N ASP A 71 14.80 -12.48 9.26
CA ASP A 71 15.10 -11.69 10.47
C ASP A 71 13.85 -11.59 11.37
N GLU A 72 12.66 -11.62 10.76
CA GLU A 72 11.36 -11.55 11.43
C GLU A 72 10.44 -12.64 10.87
N ASP A 73 9.57 -13.20 11.70
CA ASP A 73 8.57 -14.17 11.26
C ASP A 73 7.55 -13.48 10.33
N PRO A 74 7.45 -13.90 9.04
CA PRO A 74 6.54 -13.26 8.09
C PRO A 74 5.05 -13.45 8.43
N PHE A 75 4.71 -14.38 9.34
CA PHE A 75 3.34 -14.64 9.77
C PHE A 75 3.02 -14.04 11.15
N ALA A 76 4.01 -13.44 11.83
CA ALA A 76 3.77 -12.84 13.13
C ALA A 76 2.88 -11.59 13.03
N MET A 77 1.65 -11.70 13.51
CA MET A 77 0.73 -10.57 13.68
C MET A 77 0.96 -9.93 15.05
N SER A 78 1.91 -9.01 15.11
CA SER A 78 2.09 -8.18 16.31
C SER A 78 0.96 -7.15 16.44
N GLU A 79 0.73 -6.65 17.66
CA GLU A 79 -0.22 -5.57 17.91
C GLU A 79 0.09 -4.32 17.06
N GLU A 80 1.37 -4.03 16.85
CA GLU A 80 1.80 -2.91 15.99
C GLU A 80 1.42 -3.13 14.52
N VAL A 81 1.58 -4.35 14.00
CA VAL A 81 1.13 -4.70 12.64
C VAL A 81 -0.37 -4.52 12.52
N MET A 82 -1.16 -5.00 13.49
CA MET A 82 -2.62 -4.83 13.49
C MET A 82 -3.05 -3.36 13.54
N LYS A 83 -2.37 -2.55 14.36
CA LYS A 83 -2.58 -1.10 14.41
C LYS A 83 -2.31 -0.44 13.07
N ASN A 84 -1.21 -0.78 12.42
CA ASN A 84 -0.87 -0.24 11.10
C ASN A 84 -1.88 -0.66 10.02
N ILE A 85 -2.32 -1.92 10.03
CA ILE A 85 -3.40 -2.39 9.15
C ILE A 85 -4.67 -1.57 9.40
N SER A 86 -5.05 -1.32 10.66
CA SER A 86 -6.24 -0.53 10.97
C SER A 86 -6.19 0.89 10.40
N LEU A 87 -5.01 1.50 10.36
CA LEU A 87 -4.81 2.82 9.76
C LEU A 87 -4.95 2.75 8.24
N GLU A 88 -4.29 1.79 7.61
CA GLU A 88 -4.28 1.66 6.15
C GLU A 88 -5.64 1.27 5.57
N VAL A 89 -6.42 0.42 6.25
CA VAL A 89 -7.78 0.06 5.82
C VAL A 89 -8.67 1.31 5.76
N VAL A 90 -8.63 2.16 6.80
CA VAL A 90 -9.44 3.39 6.80
C VAL A 90 -8.90 4.39 5.78
N ARG A 91 -7.59 4.48 5.61
CA ARG A 91 -6.94 5.32 4.59
C ARG A 91 -7.36 4.92 3.17
N GLU A 92 -7.46 3.63 2.89
CA GLU A 92 -7.96 3.10 1.62
C GLU A 92 -9.40 3.54 1.37
N LYS A 93 -10.29 3.40 2.36
CA LYS A 93 -11.68 3.86 2.24
C LYS A 93 -11.77 5.38 2.04
N MET A 94 -10.92 6.16 2.68
CA MET A 94 -10.84 7.60 2.43
C MET A 94 -10.44 7.92 0.99
N LEU A 95 -9.40 7.25 0.46
CA LEU A 95 -8.94 7.47 -0.91
C LEU A 95 -10.04 7.15 -1.94
N ASN A 96 -10.87 6.14 -1.67
CA ASN A 96 -11.96 5.74 -2.56
C ASN A 96 -13.17 6.69 -2.52
N HIS A 97 -13.50 7.27 -1.36
CA HIS A 97 -14.77 8.00 -1.16
C HIS A 97 -14.64 9.51 -0.99
N VAL A 98 -13.43 9.99 -0.69
CA VAL A 98 -13.09 11.41 -0.56
C VAL A 98 -12.37 11.83 -1.83
N HIS A 99 -13.14 12.35 -2.79
CA HIS A 99 -12.58 12.89 -4.02
C HIS A 99 -11.68 14.11 -3.72
N GLN A 100 -10.67 14.34 -4.58
CA GLN A 100 -9.61 15.37 -4.50
C GLN A 100 -8.34 14.94 -3.74
N LYS A 101 -7.26 15.74 -3.82
CA LYS A 101 -5.98 15.51 -3.12
C LYS A 101 -6.06 15.63 -1.58
N ILE A 102 -7.27 15.56 -1.00
CA ILE A 102 -7.53 15.79 0.42
C ILE A 102 -6.93 14.68 1.29
N PRO A 103 -7.10 13.38 0.99
CA PRO A 103 -6.56 12.32 1.85
C PRO A 103 -5.04 12.42 2.08
N TYR A 104 -4.29 12.94 1.11
CA TYR A 104 -2.85 13.16 1.24
C TYR A 104 -2.48 14.29 2.21
N GLY A 105 -3.39 15.25 2.43
CA GLY A 105 -3.18 16.39 3.33
C GLY A 105 -3.83 16.22 4.70
N ILE A 106 -4.36 15.02 5.01
CA ILE A 106 -4.89 14.67 6.32
C ILE A 106 -3.85 13.83 7.04
N GLU A 107 -3.50 14.24 8.26
CA GLU A 107 -2.74 13.39 9.16
C GLU A 107 -3.71 12.42 9.86
N HIS A 108 -3.39 11.13 9.83
CA HIS A 108 -4.20 10.05 10.39
C HIS A 108 -3.42 9.38 11.51
N LYS A 109 -3.97 9.40 12.72
CA LYS A 109 -3.33 8.87 13.92
C LYS A 109 -4.23 7.88 14.63
N LEU A 110 -3.62 6.82 15.17
CA LEU A 110 -4.26 5.97 16.15
C LEU A 110 -4.09 6.59 17.54
N MET A 111 -5.20 6.74 18.26
CA MET A 111 -5.23 7.34 19.60
C MET A 111 -5.52 6.30 20.68
N GLY A 112 -6.24 5.24 20.34
CA GLY A 112 -6.68 4.24 21.31
C GLY A 112 -6.89 2.89 20.66
N TRP A 113 -6.47 1.86 21.39
CA TRP A 113 -6.69 0.46 21.06
C TRP A 113 -7.14 -0.22 22.35
N LYS A 114 -8.40 -0.65 22.40
CA LYS A 114 -8.96 -1.27 23.61
C LYS A 114 -9.79 -2.49 23.24
N GLU A 115 -9.32 -3.63 23.72
CA GLU A 115 -10.06 -4.88 23.68
C GLU A 115 -10.97 -4.99 24.91
N PHE A 116 -12.19 -5.43 24.69
CA PHE A 116 -13.17 -5.69 25.73
C PHE A 116 -13.30 -7.18 25.99
N ARG A 117 -13.88 -7.52 27.15
CA ARG A 117 -14.03 -8.91 27.61
C ARG A 117 -14.95 -9.76 26.71
N ASP A 118 -15.81 -9.10 25.95
CA ASP A 118 -16.71 -9.73 24.98
C ASP A 118 -16.04 -9.99 23.62
N GLY A 119 -14.73 -9.72 23.51
CA GLY A 119 -13.95 -9.85 22.28
C GLY A 119 -14.12 -8.66 21.32
N SER A 120 -14.90 -7.63 21.68
CA SER A 120 -15.01 -6.44 20.85
C SER A 120 -13.77 -5.56 20.95
N LEU A 121 -13.40 -4.95 19.81
CA LEU A 121 -12.26 -4.05 19.72
C LEU A 121 -12.73 -2.63 19.44
N ARG A 122 -12.34 -1.69 20.31
CA ARG A 122 -12.49 -0.24 20.06
C ARG A 122 -11.18 0.35 19.60
N ILE A 123 -11.22 0.88 18.38
CA ILE A 123 -10.12 1.59 17.74
C ILE A 123 -10.50 3.07 17.67
N GLU A 124 -9.74 3.92 18.33
CA GLU A 124 -9.92 5.37 18.26
C GLU A 124 -8.90 5.96 17.31
N GLN A 125 -9.38 6.64 16.26
CA GLN A 125 -8.52 7.24 15.23
C GLN A 125 -8.85 8.72 15.06
N HIS A 126 -7.82 9.54 14.88
CA HIS A 126 -7.94 10.97 14.63
C HIS A 126 -7.55 11.32 13.20
N PHE A 127 -8.35 12.18 12.58
CA PHE A 127 -8.07 12.81 11.29
C PHE A 127 -7.84 14.30 11.48
N ILE A 128 -6.60 14.71 11.31
CA ILE A 128 -6.17 16.09 11.54
C ILE A 128 -6.03 16.77 10.17
N ALA A 129 -6.89 17.75 9.94
CA ALA A 129 -6.88 18.57 8.74
C ALA A 129 -6.32 19.95 9.06
N HIS A 130 -5.28 20.40 8.35
CA HIS A 130 -4.72 21.74 8.56
C HIS A 130 -5.61 22.85 7.97
N LYS A 131 -6.44 22.55 6.97
CA LYS A 131 -7.35 23.52 6.34
C LYS A 131 -8.81 23.22 6.67
N ILE A 132 -9.58 24.26 6.97
CA ILE A 132 -11.01 24.15 7.30
C ILE A 132 -11.84 23.55 6.14
N ASN A 133 -11.46 23.84 4.89
CA ASN A 133 -12.12 23.30 3.70
C ASN A 133 -11.91 21.79 3.58
N GLN A 134 -10.70 21.29 3.88
CA GLN A 134 -10.42 19.85 3.90
C GLN A 134 -11.28 19.15 4.95
N ARG A 135 -11.38 19.73 6.16
CA ARG A 135 -12.26 19.20 7.23
C ARG A 135 -13.72 19.13 6.79
N LYS A 136 -14.24 20.19 6.16
CA LYS A 136 -15.63 20.23 5.67
C LYS A 136 -15.92 19.15 4.63
N ILE A 137 -14.99 18.93 3.70
CA ILE A 137 -15.14 17.91 2.65
C ILE A 137 -15.03 16.49 3.22
N LEU A 138 -14.08 16.27 4.14
CA LEU A 138 -13.88 14.99 4.82
C LEU A 138 -15.13 14.58 5.62
N VAL A 139 -15.70 15.51 6.41
CA VAL A 139 -16.92 15.25 7.17
C VAL A 139 -18.13 15.10 6.23
N GLY A 140 -18.22 15.94 5.20
CA GLY A 140 -19.36 15.98 4.29
C GLY A 140 -20.62 16.58 4.93
N LYS A 141 -21.68 16.73 4.13
CA LYS A 141 -22.95 17.29 4.60
C LYS A 141 -23.56 16.38 5.67
N LYS A 142 -23.79 16.90 6.87
CA LYS A 142 -24.31 16.14 8.03
C LYS A 142 -23.47 14.89 8.38
N GLY A 143 -22.15 14.90 8.13
CA GLY A 143 -21.30 13.76 8.44
C GLY A 143 -21.39 12.59 7.46
N SER A 144 -22.07 12.74 6.31
CA SER A 144 -22.34 11.64 5.38
C SER A 144 -21.08 10.99 4.82
N LYS A 145 -20.00 11.74 4.62
CA LYS A 145 -18.76 11.23 4.04
C LYS A 145 -17.92 10.46 5.05
N ILE A 146 -17.71 11.04 6.24
CA ILE A 146 -16.98 10.35 7.30
C ILE A 146 -17.75 9.13 7.82
N GLY A 147 -19.08 9.22 7.94
CA GLY A 147 -19.93 8.09 8.31
C GLY A 147 -19.83 6.94 7.31
N LEU A 148 -19.81 7.24 6.01
CA LEU A 148 -19.63 6.23 4.96
C LEU A 148 -18.26 5.54 5.05
N VAL A 149 -17.18 6.29 5.24
CA VAL A 149 -15.82 5.73 5.38
C VAL A 149 -15.74 4.79 6.59
N LEU A 150 -16.29 5.21 7.73
CA LEU A 150 -16.27 4.41 8.96
C LEU A 150 -17.18 3.17 8.85
N PHE A 151 -18.36 3.29 8.24
CA PHE A 151 -19.29 2.18 8.05
C PHE A 151 -18.75 1.11 7.10
N LEU A 152 -18.02 1.51 6.05
CA LEU A 152 -17.43 0.60 5.06
C LEU A 152 -16.10 -0.02 5.52
N THR A 153 -15.59 0.37 6.69
CA THR A 153 -14.46 -0.30 7.33
C THR A 153 -15.03 -1.55 8.00
N PRO A 154 -14.75 -2.77 7.50
CA PRO A 154 -15.24 -3.98 8.16
C PRO A 154 -14.74 -4.01 9.61
N PRO A 155 -15.48 -4.63 10.55
CA PRO A 155 -14.90 -4.93 11.85
C PRO A 155 -13.59 -5.68 11.62
N ILE A 156 -12.51 -5.20 12.25
CA ILE A 156 -11.25 -5.92 12.23
C ILE A 156 -11.49 -7.14 13.12
N THR A 157 -11.94 -8.23 12.49
CA THR A 157 -12.04 -9.52 13.15
C THR A 157 -10.61 -10.02 13.35
N ILE A 158 -10.13 -9.94 14.59
CA ILE A 158 -8.90 -10.61 14.99
C ILE A 158 -9.26 -12.09 15.04
N HIS A 159 -8.83 -12.83 14.01
CA HIS A 159 -8.76 -14.29 14.14
C HIS A 159 -7.56 -14.59 15.02
N ASP A 160 -7.85 -15.00 16.25
CA ASP A 160 -6.86 -15.58 17.15
C ASP A 160 -6.48 -16.93 16.52
N ASP A 161 -5.35 -16.96 15.79
CA ASP A 161 -4.82 -18.15 15.15
C ASP A 161 -4.36 -19.14 16.24
N THR A 162 -5.32 -19.82 16.84
CA THR A 162 -5.11 -21.16 17.37
C THR A 162 -5.22 -22.13 16.21
N VAL A 163 -4.09 -22.76 15.91
CA VAL A 163 -3.95 -23.92 15.04
C VAL A 163 -5.13 -24.87 15.24
N ASP A 164 -5.96 -25.07 14.21
CA ASP A 164 -6.45 -26.42 13.93
C ASP A 164 -6.76 -26.66 12.45
N GLN A 165 -6.18 -27.75 11.96
CA GLN A 165 -6.45 -28.34 10.66
C GLN A 165 -7.70 -29.20 10.76
N SER A 166 -8.79 -28.83 10.08
CA SER A 166 -9.79 -29.78 9.55
C SER A 166 -10.84 -28.96 8.78
N ILE A 167 -10.90 -29.01 7.45
CA ILE A 167 -11.68 -29.99 6.66
C ILE A 167 -13.04 -30.26 7.32
N VAL A 168 -14.11 -29.56 6.89
CA VAL A 168 -15.08 -29.93 5.83
C VAL A 168 -15.79 -28.65 5.39
#